data_AF-A0AAV3TAZ7-F1
#
_entry.id   AF-A0AAV3TAZ7-F1
#
_cell.length_a   1.000
_cell.length_b   1.000
_cell.length_c   1.000
_cell.angle_alpha   90.00
_cell.angle_beta   90.00
_cell.angle_gamma   90.00
#
_symmetry.space_group_name_H-M   'P 1'
#
loop_
_entity.id
_entity.type
_entity.pdbx_description
1 polymer ?
#
loop_
_entity_poly.entity_id
_entity_poly.type
_entity_poly.pdbx_seq_one_letter_code
_entity_poly.pdbx_strand_id
1 'polypeptide(L)'
;MDASADAVRERAEIEHYEPPVYGIEEPLWIATDEATGCSGVGKIEEEAIGNLLSLVATHETAPVDDAEYMKFPGDVREKTWTGESDGLVGRLLEKF
;
A
#
# COMPACT_ATOMS: atom_id res chain seq x y z
N MET A 1 -14.75 2.57 -9.73
CA MET A 1 -15.25 1.85 -8.54
C MET A 1 -15.95 2.89 -7.67
N ASP A 2 -16.34 2.60 -6.42
CA ASP A 2 -16.56 3.68 -5.46
C ASP A 2 -15.22 4.02 -4.80
N ALA A 3 -14.63 5.17 -5.15
CA ALA A 3 -13.41 5.69 -4.54
C ALA A 3 -13.67 6.67 -3.40
N SER A 4 -14.90 6.71 -2.87
CA SER A 4 -15.16 7.39 -1.61
C SER A 4 -14.20 6.86 -0.54
N ALA A 5 -13.80 7.76 0.37
CA ALA A 5 -12.82 7.40 1.39
C ALA A 5 -13.31 6.28 2.31
N ASP A 6 -14.62 6.20 2.52
CA ASP A 6 -15.23 5.15 3.32
C ASP A 6 -15.23 3.81 2.56
N ALA A 7 -15.60 3.79 1.27
CA ALA A 7 -15.56 2.58 0.47
C ALA A 7 -14.14 2.01 0.28
N VAL A 8 -13.10 2.86 0.26
CA VAL A 8 -11.70 2.42 0.21
C VAL A 8 -11.28 1.83 1.55
N ARG A 9 -11.67 2.44 2.67
CA ARG A 9 -11.40 1.91 4.01
C ARG A 9 -12.06 0.56 4.24
N GLU A 10 -13.32 0.42 3.83
CA GLU A 10 -14.09 -0.81 4.05
C GLU A 10 -13.52 -2.04 3.31
N ARG A 11 -12.86 -1.82 2.18
CA ARG A 11 -12.25 -2.89 1.37
C ARG A 11 -10.75 -3.05 1.58
N ALA A 12 -10.11 -2.13 2.29
CA ALA A 12 -8.66 -2.18 2.50
C ALA A 12 -8.30 -3.38 3.37
N GLU A 13 -7.42 -4.24 2.86
CA GLU A 13 -6.76 -5.23 3.68
C GLU A 13 -5.61 -4.57 4.44
N ILE A 14 -5.58 -4.76 5.76
CA ILE A 14 -4.60 -4.15 6.64
C ILE A 14 -3.66 -5.21 7.20
N GLU A 15 -2.37 -5.01 6.97
CA GLU A 15 -1.31 -5.83 7.52
C GLU A 15 -0.47 -5.00 8.50
N HIS A 16 -0.20 -5.56 9.68
CA HIS A 16 0.65 -4.95 10.70
C HIS A 16 1.84 -5.85 11.00
N TYR A 17 3.04 -5.26 10.93
CA TYR A 17 4.30 -5.94 11.18
C TYR A 17 5.01 -5.32 12.37
N GLU A 18 5.21 -6.12 13.41
CA GLU A 18 6.01 -5.74 14.57
C GLU A 18 7.48 -6.15 14.38
N PRO A 19 8.45 -5.30 14.77
CA PRO A 19 9.86 -5.70 14.79
C PRO A 19 10.10 -6.91 15.74
N PRO A 20 11.12 -7.76 15.50
CA PRO A 20 12.05 -7.76 14.37
C PRO A 20 11.65 -8.78 13.31
N VAL A 21 10.62 -8.46 12.51
CA VAL A 21 10.12 -9.36 11.46
C VAL A 21 10.65 -8.92 10.10
N TYR A 22 11.20 -9.85 9.33
CA TYR A 22 11.68 -9.66 7.96
C TYR A 22 12.71 -8.54 7.70
N GLY A 23 13.37 -7.99 8.72
CA GLY A 23 14.30 -6.85 8.57
C GLY A 23 13.65 -5.49 8.85
N ILE A 24 12.41 -5.48 9.32
CA ILE A 24 11.71 -4.29 9.80
C ILE A 24 12.25 -3.94 11.20
N GLU A 25 12.83 -2.74 11.33
CA GLU A 25 13.36 -2.22 12.60
C GLU A 25 12.35 -1.37 13.38
N GLU A 26 11.28 -0.89 12.73
CA GLU A 26 10.19 -0.09 13.33
C GLU A 26 8.81 -0.61 12.89
N PRO A 27 7.75 -0.52 13.71
CA PRO A 27 6.41 -0.97 13.32
C PRO A 27 5.97 -0.47 11.94
N LEU A 28 5.41 -1.36 11.13
CA LEU A 28 5.00 -1.09 9.76
C LEU A 28 3.55 -1.48 9.55
N TRP A 29 2.77 -0.57 8.98
CA TRP A 29 1.40 -0.80 8.55
C TRP A 29 1.32 -0.72 7.03
N ILE A 30 0.64 -1.70 6.43
CA ILE A 30 0.36 -1.74 4.99
C ILE A 30 -1.14 -1.85 4.81
N ALA A 31 -1.72 -0.95 4.00
CA ALA A 31 -3.12 -0.98 3.60
C ALA A 31 -3.19 -1.23 2.09
N THR A 32 -3.85 -2.31 1.66
CA THR A 32 -3.92 -2.71 0.25
C THR A 32 -5.37 -2.73 -0.24
N ASP A 33 -5.61 -2.16 -1.42
CA ASP A 33 -6.87 -2.29 -2.14
C ASP A 33 -6.70 -3.27 -3.30
N GLU A 34 -7.15 -4.52 -3.14
CA GLU A 34 -7.07 -5.55 -4.18
C GLU A 34 -7.70 -5.10 -5.51
N ALA A 35 -8.73 -4.26 -5.42
CA ALA A 35 -9.48 -3.79 -6.57
C ALA A 35 -8.62 -2.94 -7.52
N THR A 36 -7.59 -2.28 -6.99
CA THR A 36 -6.64 -1.42 -7.73
C THR A 36 -5.19 -1.93 -7.66
N GLY A 37 -4.94 -3.00 -6.91
CA GLY A 37 -3.59 -3.48 -6.57
C GLY A 37 -2.74 -2.47 -5.78
N CYS A 38 -3.27 -1.30 -5.43
CA CYS A 38 -2.50 -0.23 -4.81
C CYS A 38 -2.31 -0.48 -3.31
N SER A 39 -1.16 -0.04 -2.78
CA SER A 39 -0.83 -0.18 -1.35
C SER A 39 -0.36 1.15 -0.74
N GLY A 40 -0.89 1.50 0.43
CA GLY A 40 -0.37 2.58 1.27
C GLY A 40 0.44 2.02 2.42
N VAL A 41 1.57 2.66 2.73
CA VAL A 41 2.49 2.24 3.80
C VAL A 41 2.61 3.35 4.83
N GLY A 42 2.65 3.01 6.12
CA GLY A 42 2.77 3.98 7.21
C GLY A 42 3.36 3.38 8.48
N LYS A 43 3.74 4.25 9.42
CA LYS A 43 4.15 3.84 10.78
C LYS A 43 2.96 3.59 11.71
N ILE A 44 1.78 4.09 11.32
CA ILE A 44 0.49 3.85 11.97
C ILE A 44 -0.56 3.50 10.90
N GLU A 45 -1.65 2.86 11.32
CA GLU A 45 -2.74 2.40 10.44
C GLU A 45 -3.33 3.55 9.62
N GLU A 46 -3.63 4.69 10.25
CA GLU A 46 -4.26 5.83 9.59
C GLU A 46 -3.37 6.46 8.50
N GLU A 47 -2.05 6.39 8.67
CA GLU A 47 -1.10 6.85 7.67
C GLU A 47 -1.08 5.91 6.46
N ALA A 48 -1.07 4.60 6.69
CA ALA A 48 -1.16 3.61 5.62
C ALA A 48 -2.47 3.78 4.81
N ILE A 49 -3.61 3.94 5.49
CA ILE A 49 -4.90 4.21 4.86
C ILE A 49 -4.89 5.53 4.07
N GLY A 50 -4.35 6.60 4.65
CA GLY A 50 -4.24 7.91 3.97
C GLY A 50 -3.39 7.83 2.70
N ASN A 51 -2.31 7.05 2.73
CA ASN A 51 -1.46 6.82 1.57
C ASN A 51 -2.16 5.98 0.50
N LEU A 52 -2.93 4.96 0.89
CA LEU A 52 -3.74 4.17 -0.04
C LEU A 52 -4.81 5.02 -0.73
N LEU A 53 -5.58 5.81 0.05
CA LEU A 53 -6.61 6.72 -0.45
C LEU A 53 -6.06 7.68 -1.52
N SER A 54 -4.86 8.21 -1.28
CA SER A 54 -4.20 9.11 -2.22
C SER A 54 -3.87 8.42 -3.55
N LEU A 55 -3.50 7.14 -3.55
CA LEU A 55 -3.22 6.39 -4.76
C LEU A 55 -4.49 6.04 -5.52
N VAL A 56 -5.51 5.52 -4.84
CA VAL A 56 -6.79 5.16 -5.47
C VAL A 56 -7.44 6.39 -6.15
N ALA A 57 -7.44 7.54 -5.47
CA ALA A 57 -7.98 8.77 -6.06
C ALA A 57 -7.19 9.23 -7.31
N THR A 58 -5.88 8.96 -7.35
CA THR A 58 -5.04 9.27 -8.51
C THR A 58 -5.27 8.26 -9.64
N HIS A 59 -5.42 6.98 -9.31
CA HIS A 59 -5.69 5.89 -10.24
C HIS A 59 -7.01 6.07 -10.99
N GLU A 60 -8.05 6.63 -10.35
CA GLU A 60 -9.33 6.90 -11.02
C GLU A 60 -9.32 8.15 -11.92
N THR A 61 -8.33 9.04 -11.78
CA THR A 61 -8.31 10.34 -12.48
C THR A 61 -7.26 10.44 -13.59
N ALA A 62 -6.29 9.54 -13.64
CA ALA A 62 -5.28 9.45 -14.70
C ALA A 62 -5.71 8.51 -15.84
N PRO A 63 -5.26 8.70 -17.09
CA PRO A 63 -5.33 7.67 -18.13
C PRO A 63 -4.45 6.50 -17.68
N VAL A 64 -5.08 5.46 -17.14
CA VAL A 64 -4.40 4.42 -16.36
C VAL A 64 -3.58 3.52 -17.27
N ASP A 65 -2.28 3.41 -16.97
CA ASP A 65 -1.55 2.17 -17.15
C ASP A 65 -2.14 1.15 -16.16
N ASP A 66 -2.20 -0.14 -16.47
CA ASP A 66 -2.63 -1.21 -15.53
C ASP A 66 -1.61 -1.43 -14.39
N ALA A 67 -0.71 -0.47 -14.17
CA ALA A 67 0.34 -0.49 -13.18
C ALA A 67 -0.21 -0.28 -11.76
N GLU A 68 0.18 -1.17 -10.87
CA GLU A 68 -0.11 -1.07 -9.44
C GLU A 68 0.95 -0.20 -8.76
N TYR A 69 0.57 0.61 -7.77
CA TYR A 69 1.50 1.52 -7.08
C TYR A 69 1.52 1.31 -5.58
N MET A 70 2.63 1.72 -4.96
CA MET A 70 2.79 1.77 -3.52
C MET A 70 3.24 3.16 -3.06
N LYS A 71 2.60 3.69 -2.02
CA LYS A 71 2.92 5.00 -1.46
C LYS A 71 3.44 4.89 -0.05
N PHE A 72 4.64 5.43 0.15
CA PHE A 72 5.30 5.62 1.42
C PHE A 72 5.15 7.07 1.90
N PRO A 73 5.48 7.37 3.16
CA PRO A 73 5.66 8.74 3.60
C PRO A 73 6.68 9.48 2.72
N GLY A 74 6.19 10.35 1.84
CA GLY A 74 7.01 11.19 0.95
C GLY A 74 7.48 10.54 -0.36
N ASP A 75 7.11 9.30 -0.68
CA ASP A 75 7.57 8.59 -1.90
C ASP A 75 6.44 7.75 -2.53
N VAL A 76 6.44 7.61 -3.85
CA VAL A 76 5.51 6.76 -4.60
C VAL A 76 6.31 5.90 -5.56
N ARG A 77 6.06 4.60 -5.55
CA ARG A 77 6.78 3.60 -6.34
C ARG A 77 5.80 2.73 -7.12
N GLU A 78 6.11 2.44 -8.36
CA GLU A 78 5.42 1.40 -9.13
C GLU A 78 5.75 0.02 -8.54
N LYS A 79 4.75 -0.84 -8.39
CA LYS A 79 4.94 -2.24 -8.05
C LYS A 79 5.45 -2.96 -9.30
N THR A 80 6.65 -3.49 -9.20
CA THR A 80 7.27 -4.30 -10.27
C THR A 80 6.99 -5.80 -10.10
N TRP A 81 6.03 -6.14 -9.23
CA TRP A 81 5.66 -7.52 -8.90
C TRP A 81 4.15 -7.62 -8.77
N THR A 82 3.60 -8.72 -9.29
CA THR A 82 2.18 -9.10 -9.17
C THR A 82 2.14 -10.47 -8.47
N GLY A 83 1.48 -10.57 -7.31
CA GLY A 83 1.36 -11.83 -6.56
C GLY A 83 1.22 -11.68 -5.04
N GLU A 84 0.63 -12.71 -4.41
CA GLU A 84 0.25 -12.80 -2.99
C GLU A 84 1.31 -12.30 -2.00
N SER A 85 0.80 -11.66 -0.94
CA SER A 85 1.47 -10.84 0.09
C SER A 85 2.62 -11.53 0.83
N ASP A 86 2.73 -12.86 0.76
CA ASP A 86 3.72 -13.70 1.48
C ASP A 86 5.19 -13.38 1.13
N GLY A 87 5.46 -12.62 0.06
CA GLY A 87 6.81 -12.19 -0.35
C GLY A 87 7.03 -10.68 -0.40
N LEU A 88 6.00 -9.88 -0.11
CA LEU A 88 5.96 -8.43 -0.37
C LEU A 88 6.86 -7.66 0.62
N VAL A 89 6.86 -8.07 1.88
CA VAL A 89 7.68 -7.46 2.93
C VAL A 89 9.17 -7.75 2.75
N GLY A 90 9.52 -9.01 2.46
CA GLY A 90 10.92 -9.42 2.31
C GLY A 90 11.66 -8.69 1.18
N ARG A 91 10.94 -8.22 0.15
CA ARG A 91 11.52 -7.45 -0.97
C ARG A 91 11.38 -5.94 -0.83
N LEU A 92 10.40 -5.45 -0.06
CA LEU A 92 10.32 -4.03 0.32
C LEU A 92 11.62 -3.55 0.97
N LEU A 93 12.24 -4.45 1.74
CA LEU A 93 13.40 -4.20 2.59
C LEU A 93 14.74 -4.41 1.88
N GLU A 94 14.78 -4.92 0.65
CA GLU A 94 16.02 -4.91 -0.16
C GLU A 94 16.40 -3.50 -0.64
N LYS A 95 15.51 -2.50 -0.47
CA LYS A 95 15.70 -1.11 -0.93
C LYS A 95 15.75 -0.07 0.19
N PHE A 96 15.72 -0.48 1.45
CA PHE A 96 15.98 0.37 2.63
C PHE A 96 17.25 -0.12 3.33
#